data_AF-A0A9D4XBW1-F1
#
_entry.id   AF-A0A9D4XBW1-F1
#
_cell.length_a   1.000
_cell.length_b   1.000
_cell.length_c   1.000
_cell.angle_alpha   90.00
_cell.angle_beta   90.00
_cell.angle_gamma   90.00
#
_symmetry.space_group_name_H-M   'P 1'
#
loop_
_entity.id
_entity.type
_entity.pdbx_description
1 polymer ?
#
loop_
_entity_poly.entity_id
_entity_poly.type
_entity_poly.pdbx_seq_one_letter_code
_entity_poly.pdbx_strand_id
1 'polypeptide(L)'
;QVSQYVAEGLERARDGLTEAANLRERFVLGTSVSRRAEAAAAAGESSFRSFMVAVQRSGSSVAIIQQYFTNSISRLLLPVDGAHAAACEEMATAMSSAEAAAYKGLQQCIETVMAEVERLLSAEQKATDYKSPDDGMAPDHRPTTACTRVVAYLSRVLESAFTAL
;
A
#
# COMPACT_ATOMS: atom_id res chain seq x y z
N GLN A 1 -15.17 20.70 1.57
CA GLN A 1 -13.75 21.13 1.57
C GLN A 1 -12.86 20.17 2.36
N VAL A 2 -13.15 19.84 3.64
CA VAL A 2 -12.33 18.88 4.43
C VAL A 2 -12.13 17.53 3.74
N SER A 3 -13.19 16.94 3.18
CA SER A 3 -13.11 15.66 2.46
C SER A 3 -12.11 15.64 1.30
N GLN A 4 -11.93 16.76 0.58
CA GLN A 4 -10.95 16.86 -0.52
C GLN A 4 -9.51 16.73 -0.03
N TYR A 5 -9.20 17.32 1.13
CA TYR A 5 -7.83 17.30 1.68
C TYR A 5 -7.48 15.99 2.37
N VAL A 6 -8.48 15.18 2.73
CA VAL A 6 -8.27 13.98 3.54
C VAL A 6 -8.52 12.69 2.76
N ALA A 7 -9.59 12.62 1.96
CA ALA A 7 -9.99 11.39 1.26
C ALA A 7 -9.60 11.38 -0.23
N GLU A 8 -9.74 12.48 -0.95
CA GLU A 8 -9.55 12.51 -2.41
C GLU A 8 -8.11 12.15 -2.84
N GLY A 9 -7.11 12.58 -2.06
CA GLY A 9 -5.72 12.21 -2.29
C GLY A 9 -5.46 10.70 -2.15
N LEU A 10 -6.16 10.04 -1.22
CA LEU A 10 -6.09 8.59 -1.02
C LEU A 10 -6.77 7.86 -2.18
N GLU A 11 -7.93 8.36 -2.62
CA GLU A 11 -8.67 7.77 -3.75
C GLU A 11 -7.87 7.85 -5.05
N ARG A 12 -7.26 8.99 -5.36
CA ARG A 12 -6.38 9.12 -6.53
C ARG A 12 -5.16 8.20 -6.45
N ALA A 13 -4.54 8.07 -5.28
CA ALA A 13 -3.42 7.15 -5.10
C ALA A 13 -3.86 5.67 -5.25
N ARG A 14 -5.07 5.35 -4.81
CA ARG A 14 -5.69 4.03 -4.97
C ARG A 14 -5.97 3.68 -6.43
N ASP A 15 -6.35 4.67 -7.25
CA ASP A 15 -6.51 4.44 -8.69
C ASP A 15 -5.18 4.00 -9.34
N GLY A 16 -4.05 4.54 -8.88
CA GLY A 16 -2.72 4.10 -9.30
C GLY A 16 -2.35 2.67 -8.84
N LEU A 17 -2.83 2.23 -7.66
CA LEU A 17 -2.73 0.82 -7.24
C LEU A 17 -3.57 -0.09 -8.15
N THR A 18 -4.76 0.37 -8.52
CA THR A 18 -5.68 -0.38 -9.39
C THR A 18 -5.10 -0.51 -10.80
N GLU A 19 -4.50 0.55 -11.33
CA GLU A 19 -3.81 0.52 -12.63
C GLU A 19 -2.61 -0.45 -12.62
N ALA A 20 -1.79 -0.42 -11.55
CA ALA A 20 -0.69 -1.35 -11.38
C ALA A 20 -1.16 -2.81 -11.31
N ALA A 21 -2.25 -3.07 -10.60
CA ALA A 21 -2.87 -4.40 -10.54
C ALA A 21 -3.37 -4.87 -11.92
N ASN A 22 -4.04 -4.00 -12.67
CA ASN A 22 -4.51 -4.30 -14.03
C ASN A 22 -3.35 -4.59 -15.00
N LEU A 23 -2.25 -3.84 -14.89
CA LEU A 23 -1.05 -4.11 -15.66
C LEU A 23 -0.52 -5.51 -15.37
N ARG A 24 -0.43 -5.90 -14.09
CA ARG A 24 0.00 -7.24 -13.68
C ARG A 24 -0.86 -8.35 -14.29
N GLU A 25 -2.19 -8.25 -14.21
CA GLU A 25 -3.11 -9.25 -14.76
C GLU A 25 -2.92 -9.48 -16.27
N ARG A 26 -2.70 -8.40 -17.02
CA ARG A 26 -2.43 -8.47 -18.47
C ARG A 26 -1.15 -9.24 -18.81
N PHE A 27 -0.18 -9.29 -17.91
CA PHE A 27 1.10 -9.97 -18.14
C PHE A 27 1.10 -11.44 -17.75
N VAL A 28 0.18 -11.90 -16.89
CA VAL A 28 -0.02 -13.33 -16.60
C VAL A 28 -0.47 -14.11 -17.85
N LEU A 29 -1.08 -13.42 -18.83
CA LEU A 29 -1.64 -14.02 -20.04
C LEU A 29 -0.67 -14.09 -21.25
N GLY A 30 0.55 -13.54 -21.16
CA GLY A 30 1.44 -13.36 -22.33
C GLY A 30 2.82 -14.03 -22.19
N THR A 31 3.20 -14.86 -23.18
CA THR A 31 4.42 -15.70 -23.23
C THR A 31 5.78 -14.98 -23.29
N SER A 32 5.84 -13.64 -23.18
CA SER A 32 7.09 -12.87 -23.06
C SER A 32 7.26 -12.36 -21.62
N VAL A 33 7.53 -13.28 -20.70
CA VAL A 33 7.19 -13.11 -19.28
C VAL A 33 8.20 -12.26 -18.50
N SER A 34 9.52 -12.32 -18.78
CA SER A 34 10.52 -11.76 -17.85
C SER A 34 10.58 -10.23 -17.77
N ARG A 35 10.83 -9.51 -18.88
CA ARG A 35 10.97 -8.03 -18.82
C ARG A 35 9.66 -7.30 -18.49
N ARG A 36 8.53 -7.86 -18.94
CA ARG A 36 7.21 -7.26 -18.71
C ARG A 36 6.73 -7.50 -17.27
N ALA A 37 7.04 -8.65 -16.68
CA ALA A 37 6.78 -8.91 -15.26
C ALA A 37 7.61 -7.99 -14.36
N GLU A 38 8.89 -7.75 -14.67
CA GLU A 38 9.73 -6.82 -13.90
C GLU A 38 9.21 -5.37 -13.96
N ALA A 39 8.72 -4.93 -15.13
CA ALA A 39 8.09 -3.62 -15.26
C ALA A 39 6.79 -3.49 -14.45
N ALA A 40 5.98 -4.56 -14.40
CA ALA A 40 4.77 -4.58 -13.59
C ALA A 40 5.06 -4.58 -12.08
N ALA A 41 6.09 -5.32 -11.66
CA ALA A 41 6.57 -5.30 -10.28
C ALA A 41 7.05 -3.90 -9.88
N ALA A 42 7.84 -3.24 -10.73
CA ALA A 42 8.30 -1.87 -10.50
C ALA A 42 7.15 -0.86 -10.42
N ALA A 43 6.13 -1.01 -11.28
CA ALA A 43 4.91 -0.20 -11.20
C ALA A 43 4.15 -0.44 -9.89
N GLY A 44 4.02 -1.69 -9.46
CA GLY A 44 3.43 -2.05 -8.16
C GLY A 44 4.19 -1.44 -6.98
N GLU A 45 5.53 -1.53 -6.96
CA GLU A 45 6.38 -0.91 -5.94
C GLU A 45 6.21 0.63 -5.92
N SER A 46 6.13 1.26 -7.10
CA SER A 46 5.95 2.71 -7.23
C SER A 46 4.56 3.17 -6.76
N SER A 47 3.50 2.44 -7.12
CA SER A 47 2.14 2.73 -6.68
C SER A 47 1.98 2.50 -5.17
N PHE A 48 2.58 1.44 -4.63
CA PHE A 48 2.66 1.21 -3.18
C PHE A 48 3.29 2.40 -2.45
N ARG A 49 4.48 2.83 -2.89
CA ARG A 49 5.18 3.98 -2.28
C ARG A 49 4.33 5.26 -2.35
N SER A 50 3.73 5.52 -3.51
CA SER A 50 2.88 6.70 -3.71
C SER A 50 1.66 6.68 -2.79
N PHE A 51 1.07 5.51 -2.57
CA PHE A 51 -0.04 5.35 -1.64
C PHE A 51 0.38 5.57 -0.18
N MET A 52 1.52 5.05 0.25
CA MET A 52 2.04 5.30 1.61
C MET A 52 2.26 6.79 1.89
N VAL A 53 2.80 7.53 0.91
CA VAL A 53 2.93 9.00 1.01
C VAL A 53 1.56 9.69 1.10
N ALA A 54 0.56 9.21 0.35
CA ALA A 54 -0.80 9.76 0.42
C ALA A 54 -1.45 9.51 1.80
N VAL A 55 -1.22 8.34 2.41
CA VAL A 55 -1.65 8.02 3.79
C VAL A 55 -1.03 8.96 4.80
N GLN A 56 0.28 9.18 4.74
CA GLN A 56 0.98 10.10 5.65
C GLN A 56 0.46 11.54 5.53
N ARG A 57 0.27 12.02 4.30
CA ARG A 57 -0.28 13.37 4.02
C ARG A 57 -1.72 13.51 4.50
N SER A 58 -2.55 12.48 4.31
CA SER A 58 -3.91 12.45 4.80
C SER A 58 -3.93 12.54 6.33
N GLY A 59 -3.14 11.71 7.03
CA GLY A 59 -3.03 11.74 8.49
C GLY A 59 -2.56 13.09 9.04
N SER A 60 -1.55 13.69 8.40
CA SER A 60 -1.07 15.04 8.75
C SER A 60 -2.18 16.10 8.57
N SER A 61 -2.94 16.01 7.48
CA SER A 61 -4.05 16.93 7.19
C SER A 61 -5.17 16.78 8.22
N VAL A 62 -5.54 15.56 8.61
CA VAL A 62 -6.50 15.30 9.70
C VAL A 62 -6.05 16.00 10.98
N ALA A 63 -4.80 15.80 11.40
CA ALA A 63 -4.27 16.36 12.64
C ALA A 63 -4.34 17.90 12.63
N ILE A 64 -3.92 18.53 11.53
CA ILE A 64 -3.96 20.00 11.39
C ILE A 64 -5.41 20.52 11.45
N ILE A 65 -6.34 19.86 10.75
CA ILE A 65 -7.75 20.28 10.70
C ILE A 65 -8.40 20.13 12.08
N GLN A 66 -8.19 19.01 12.77
CA GLN A 66 -8.69 18.80 14.14
C GLN A 66 -8.16 19.86 15.09
N GLN A 67 -6.85 20.15 15.01
CA GLN A 67 -6.21 21.14 15.86
C GLN A 67 -6.76 22.55 15.59
N TYR A 68 -6.91 22.94 14.32
CA TYR A 68 -7.46 24.24 13.95
C TYR A 68 -8.94 24.39 14.35
N PHE A 69 -9.74 23.34 14.13
CA PHE A 69 -11.13 23.33 14.53
C PHE A 69 -11.28 23.52 16.04
N THR A 70 -10.51 22.78 16.83
CA THR A 70 -10.56 22.81 18.29
C THR A 70 -10.09 24.16 18.84
N ASN A 71 -8.99 24.71 18.32
CA ASN A 71 -8.39 25.93 18.85
C ASN A 71 -9.10 27.22 18.43
N SER A 72 -9.72 27.22 17.24
CA SER A 72 -10.23 28.45 16.63
C SER A 72 -11.72 28.39 16.34
N ILE A 73 -12.18 27.37 15.59
CA ILE A 73 -13.56 27.35 15.08
C ILE A 73 -14.57 26.98 16.17
N SER A 74 -14.26 25.99 17.02
CA SER A 74 -15.19 25.45 18.01
C SER A 74 -15.81 26.55 18.88
N ARG A 75 -15.00 27.49 19.38
CA ARG A 75 -15.46 28.60 20.22
C ARG A 75 -16.41 29.56 19.50
N LEU A 76 -16.22 29.76 18.19
CA LEU A 76 -17.08 30.61 17.36
C LEU A 76 -18.44 29.96 17.10
N LEU A 77 -18.52 28.63 17.16
CA LEU A 77 -19.76 27.87 16.92
C LEU A 77 -20.61 27.70 18.18
N LEU A 78 -20.03 27.79 19.38
CA LEU A 78 -20.77 27.64 20.64
C LEU A 78 -22.00 28.56 20.79
N PRO A 79 -21.98 29.83 20.35
CA PRO A 79 -23.14 30.71 20.47
C PRO A 79 -24.28 30.40 19.47
N VAL A 80 -24.01 29.57 18.45
CA VAL A 80 -24.99 29.24 17.41
C VAL A 80 -25.56 27.85 17.71
N ASP A 81 -26.85 27.80 18.03
CA ASP A 81 -27.50 26.56 18.45
C ASP A 81 -27.34 25.45 17.39
N GLY A 82 -26.94 24.26 17.83
CA GLY A 82 -26.67 23.10 16.97
C GLY A 82 -25.45 23.18 16.04
N ALA A 83 -24.85 24.36 15.79
CA ALA A 83 -23.79 24.51 14.78
C ALA A 83 -22.50 23.76 15.14
N HIS A 84 -22.12 23.75 16.42
CA HIS A 84 -20.96 22.98 16.87
C HIS A 84 -21.15 21.47 16.67
N ALA A 85 -22.34 20.96 17.01
CA ALA A 85 -22.65 19.53 16.86
C ALA A 85 -22.65 19.12 15.38
N ALA A 86 -23.28 19.92 14.51
CA ALA A 86 -23.29 19.67 13.07
C ALA A 86 -21.87 19.66 12.47
N ALA A 87 -21.02 20.63 12.84
CA ALA A 87 -19.65 20.67 12.36
C ALA A 87 -18.80 19.48 12.86
N CYS A 88 -19.02 19.02 14.10
CA CYS A 88 -18.38 17.82 14.62
C CYS A 88 -18.83 16.56 13.87
N GLU A 89 -20.11 16.45 13.52
CA GLU A 89 -20.65 15.33 12.75
C GLU A 89 -20.10 15.29 11.32
N GLU A 90 -20.03 16.43 10.63
CA GLU A 90 -19.40 16.53 9.32
C GLU A 90 -17.91 16.17 9.37
N MET A 91 -17.20 16.65 10.39
CA MET A 91 -15.78 16.33 10.60
C MET A 91 -15.58 14.83 10.85
N ALA A 92 -16.41 14.21 11.70
CA ALA A 92 -16.38 12.77 11.95
C ALA A 92 -16.67 11.96 10.68
N THR A 93 -17.66 12.38 9.88
CA THR A 93 -17.99 11.73 8.60
C THR A 93 -16.84 11.79 7.62
N ALA A 94 -16.19 12.95 7.48
CA ALA A 94 -15.03 13.12 6.60
C ALA A 94 -13.83 12.27 7.06
N MET A 95 -13.60 12.15 8.37
CA MET A 95 -12.54 11.30 8.93
C MET A 95 -12.84 9.82 8.70
N SER A 96 -14.07 9.38 8.95
CA SER A 96 -14.48 8.01 8.71
C SER A 96 -14.33 7.61 7.24
N SER A 97 -14.68 8.52 6.32
CA SER A 97 -14.48 8.31 4.88
C SER A 97 -13.01 8.15 4.51
N ALA A 98 -12.13 8.99 5.07
CA ALA A 98 -10.70 8.90 4.83
C ALA A 98 -10.07 7.62 5.41
N GLU A 99 -10.49 7.23 6.62
CA GLU A 99 -10.06 5.97 7.24
C GLU A 99 -10.47 4.77 6.38
N ALA A 100 -11.72 4.74 5.89
CA ALA A 100 -12.19 3.71 4.98
C ALA A 100 -11.40 3.67 3.66
N ALA A 101 -11.04 4.84 3.09
CA ALA A 101 -10.21 4.92 1.89
C ALA A 101 -8.79 4.41 2.14
N ALA A 102 -8.19 4.79 3.28
CA ALA A 102 -6.88 4.32 3.71
C ALA A 102 -6.87 2.80 3.91
N TYR A 103 -7.86 2.26 4.64
CA TYR A 103 -7.99 0.82 4.89
C TYR A 103 -8.07 0.02 3.59
N LYS A 104 -8.95 0.43 2.66
CA LYS A 104 -9.10 -0.23 1.37
C LYS A 104 -7.81 -0.20 0.55
N GLY A 105 -7.12 0.94 0.48
CA GLY A 105 -5.88 1.02 -0.28
C GLY A 105 -4.70 0.29 0.40
N LEU A 106 -4.66 0.22 1.73
CA LEU A 106 -3.70 -0.62 2.46
C LEU A 106 -3.92 -2.11 2.19
N GLN A 107 -5.18 -2.54 2.12
CA GLN A 107 -5.52 -3.90 1.70
C GLN A 107 -5.00 -4.18 0.28
N GLN A 108 -5.24 -3.28 -0.67
CA GLN A 108 -4.72 -3.41 -2.04
C GLN A 108 -3.18 -3.39 -2.10
N CYS A 109 -2.53 -2.64 -1.22
CA CYS A 109 -1.07 -2.66 -1.07
C CYS A 109 -0.58 -4.06 -0.66
N ILE A 110 -1.22 -4.70 0.33
CA ILE A 110 -0.90 -6.06 0.76
C ILE A 110 -1.11 -7.05 -0.40
N GLU A 111 -2.25 -6.97 -1.10
CA GLU A 111 -2.55 -7.81 -2.25
C GLU A 111 -1.52 -7.64 -3.40
N THR A 112 -1.04 -6.42 -3.61
CA THR A 112 0.03 -6.11 -4.58
C THR A 112 1.34 -6.79 -4.19
N VAL A 113 1.72 -6.69 -2.92
CA VAL A 113 2.94 -7.30 -2.39
C VAL A 113 2.88 -8.82 -2.44
N MET A 114 1.78 -9.41 -1.98
CA MET A 114 1.60 -10.86 -1.92
C MET A 114 1.66 -11.52 -3.30
N ALA A 115 1.01 -10.92 -4.29
CA ALA A 115 1.03 -11.46 -5.64
C ALA A 115 2.41 -11.36 -6.32
N GLU A 116 3.21 -10.34 -5.99
CA GLU A 116 4.59 -10.27 -6.48
C GLU A 116 5.48 -11.31 -5.79
N VAL A 117 5.27 -11.57 -4.49
CA VAL A 117 5.92 -12.68 -3.78
C VAL A 117 5.55 -14.02 -4.42
N GLU A 118 4.28 -14.27 -4.68
CA GLU A 118 3.79 -15.49 -5.34
C GLU A 118 4.40 -15.65 -6.74
N ARG A 119 4.50 -14.56 -7.51
CA ARG A 119 5.15 -14.56 -8.82
C ARG A 119 6.64 -14.90 -8.71
N LEU A 120 7.36 -14.32 -7.77
CA LEU A 120 8.78 -14.60 -7.54
C LEU A 120 9.00 -16.06 -7.13
N LEU A 121 8.19 -16.57 -6.20
CA LEU A 121 8.25 -17.97 -5.80
C LEU A 121 7.95 -18.90 -6.99
N SER A 122 6.91 -18.61 -7.78
CA SER A 122 6.54 -19.42 -8.95
C SER A 122 7.62 -19.43 -10.04
N ALA A 123 8.36 -18.33 -10.21
CA ALA A 123 9.38 -18.21 -11.23
C ALA A 123 10.73 -18.82 -10.81
N GLU A 124 11.07 -18.73 -9.52
CA GLU A 124 12.44 -18.97 -9.05
C GLU A 124 12.58 -20.23 -8.19
N GLN A 125 11.49 -20.70 -7.56
CA GLN A 125 11.52 -21.88 -6.71
C GLN A 125 11.37 -23.14 -7.56
N LYS A 126 12.37 -24.02 -7.50
CA LYS A 126 12.43 -25.25 -8.28
C LYS A 126 12.12 -26.45 -7.40
N ALA A 127 11.53 -27.50 -7.99
CA ALA A 127 11.29 -28.76 -7.28
C ALA A 127 12.59 -29.41 -6.75
N THR A 128 13.73 -29.13 -7.41
CA THR A 128 15.06 -29.58 -6.98
C THR A 128 15.53 -28.92 -5.69
N ASP A 129 15.02 -27.74 -5.35
CA ASP A 129 15.42 -27.00 -4.16
C ASP A 129 15.01 -27.71 -2.85
N TYR A 130 14.07 -28.66 -2.95
CA TYR A 130 13.57 -29.45 -1.82
C TYR A 130 14.13 -30.88 -1.77
N LYS A 131 14.91 -31.30 -2.77
CA LYS A 131 15.46 -32.67 -2.82
C LYS A 131 16.73 -32.74 -1.98
N SER A 132 16.82 -33.74 -1.08
CA SER A 132 18.10 -34.07 -0.46
C SER A 132 19.06 -34.61 -1.51
N PRO A 133 20.38 -34.39 -1.38
CA PRO A 133 21.34 -34.97 -2.32
C PRO A 133 21.23 -36.50 -2.33
N ASP A 134 20.97 -37.11 -3.48
CA ASP A 134 20.89 -38.57 -3.63
C ASP A 134 22.27 -39.26 -3.41
N ASP A 135 23.36 -38.48 -3.47
CA ASP A 135 24.74 -38.97 -3.50
C ASP A 135 25.44 -39.04 -2.12
N GLY A 136 24.70 -38.97 -1.01
CA GLY A 136 25.28 -38.99 0.35
C GLY A 136 26.05 -37.72 0.75
N MET A 137 25.96 -36.67 -0.07
CA MET A 137 26.47 -35.34 0.24
C MET A 137 25.59 -34.65 1.29
N ALA A 138 26.22 -33.87 2.18
CA ALA A 138 25.49 -33.11 3.19
C ALA A 138 24.49 -32.13 2.52
N PRO A 139 23.30 -31.93 3.10
CA PRO A 139 22.33 -30.97 2.59
C PRO A 139 22.96 -29.58 2.45
N ASP A 140 22.75 -28.93 1.31
CA ASP A 140 23.14 -27.53 1.14
C ASP A 140 22.17 -26.66 1.95
N HIS A 141 22.69 -26.02 3.02
CA HIS A 141 21.91 -25.17 3.91
C HIS A 141 21.83 -23.71 3.44
N ARG A 142 22.37 -23.38 2.26
CA ARG A 142 22.29 -22.01 1.73
C ARG A 142 20.85 -21.66 1.34
N PRO A 143 20.43 -20.39 1.54
CA PRO A 143 19.13 -19.93 1.06
C PRO A 143 18.97 -20.14 -0.46
N THR A 144 17.77 -20.53 -0.88
CA THR A 144 17.46 -20.67 -2.31
C THR A 144 17.43 -19.31 -3.00
N THR A 145 17.60 -19.30 -4.34
CA THR A 145 17.47 -18.07 -5.14
C THR A 145 16.11 -17.40 -4.93
N ALA A 146 15.03 -18.19 -4.84
CA ALA A 146 13.70 -17.66 -4.56
C ALA A 146 13.63 -16.98 -3.18
N CYS A 147 14.22 -17.61 -2.14
CA CYS A 147 14.29 -17.03 -0.80
C CYS A 147 15.04 -15.69 -0.82
N THR A 148 16.23 -15.63 -1.40
CA THR A 148 17.01 -14.39 -1.48
C THR A 148 16.25 -13.29 -2.23
N ARG A 149 15.58 -13.62 -3.33
CA ARG A 149 14.81 -12.64 -4.12
C ARG A 149 13.56 -12.14 -3.42
N VAL A 150 12.80 -13.02 -2.77
CA VAL A 150 11.61 -12.65 -1.98
C VAL A 150 12.00 -11.77 -0.80
N VAL A 151 13.03 -12.15 -0.05
CA VAL A 151 13.52 -11.34 1.08
C VAL A 151 13.96 -9.97 0.60
N ALA A 152 14.76 -9.89 -0.47
CA ALA A 152 15.20 -8.62 -1.03
C ALA A 152 14.03 -7.74 -1.50
N TYR A 153 12.99 -8.32 -2.09
CA TYR A 153 11.77 -7.60 -2.48
C TYR A 153 11.03 -7.05 -1.27
N LEU A 154 10.73 -7.90 -0.29
CA LEU A 154 10.02 -7.51 0.93
C LEU A 154 10.78 -6.40 1.69
N SER A 155 12.10 -6.49 1.79
CA SER A 155 12.93 -5.44 2.40
C SER A 155 12.75 -4.08 1.72
N ARG A 156 12.74 -4.01 0.37
CA ARG A 156 12.53 -2.74 -0.36
C ARG A 156 11.13 -2.16 -0.17
N VAL A 157 10.12 -3.03 -0.14
CA VAL A 157 8.73 -2.63 0.11
C VAL A 157 8.59 -2.09 1.54
N LEU A 158 9.13 -2.80 2.53
CA LEU A 158 9.16 -2.38 3.93
C LEU A 158 9.88 -1.04 4.11
N GLU A 159 11.03 -0.87 3.47
CA GLU A 159 11.76 0.40 3.49
C GLU A 159 10.92 1.54 2.90
N SER A 160 10.20 1.30 1.80
CA SER A 160 9.29 2.29 1.21
C SER A 160 8.08 2.61 2.10
N ALA A 161 7.63 1.67 2.93
CA ALA A 161 6.56 1.88 3.90
C ALA A 161 7.02 2.73 5.09
N PHE A 162 8.23 2.47 5.59
CA PHE A 162 8.77 3.13 6.78
C PHE A 162 9.45 4.47 6.51
N THR A 163 10.06 4.66 5.34
CA THR A 163 10.60 5.97 4.96
C THR A 163 9.52 6.98 4.58
N ALA A 164 8.30 6.50 4.33
CA ALA A 164 7.11 7.32 4.13
C ALA A 164 6.35 7.61 5.44
N LEU A 165 6.83 7.16 6.60
CA LEU A 165 6.28 7.46 7.93
C LEU A 165 7.18 8.48 8.64
#